data_AF-A0A925U4H4-F1
#
_entry.id   AF-A0A925U4H4-F1
#
_cell.length_a   1.000
_cell.length_b   1.000
_cell.length_c   1.000
_cell.angle_alpha   90.00
_cell.angle_beta   90.00
_cell.angle_gamma   90.00
#
_symmetry.space_group_name_H-M   'P 1'
#
loop_
_entity.id
_entity.type
_entity.pdbx_description
1 polymer ?
#
loop_
_entity_poly.entity_id
_entity_poly.type
_entity_poly.pdbx_seq_one_letter_code
_entity_poly.pdbx_strand_id
1 'polypeptide(L)' 'AANAKMHKDMTMTFTGDADVDFVRGMTPHHQGAVDMAKVVLQYGKDPELKKLATEIIKSQEAEIAFMKAWMAKNGK' A
#
# COMPACT_ATOMS: atom_id res chain seq x y z
N ALA A 1 -12.08 8.32 -3.59
CA ALA A 1 -11.60 8.49 -2.20
C ALA A 1 -10.25 7.79 -1.98
N ALA A 2 -10.15 6.46 -2.15
CA ALA A 2 -8.91 5.70 -1.95
C ALA A 2 -7.70 6.24 -2.74
N ASN A 3 -7.84 6.43 -4.06
CA ASN A 3 -6.73 6.93 -4.88
C ASN A 3 -6.23 8.33 -4.45
N ALA A 4 -7.15 9.25 -4.13
CA ALA A 4 -6.79 10.58 -3.66
C ALA A 4 -6.08 10.55 -2.30
N LYS A 5 -6.54 9.69 -1.38
CA LYS A 5 -5.87 9.46 -0.09
C LYS A 5 -4.45 8.93 -0.28
N MET A 6 -4.27 7.93 -1.16
CA MET A 6 -2.97 7.37 -1.49
C MET A 6 -1.99 8.46 -1.97
N HIS A 7 -2.37 9.26 -2.97
CA HIS A 7 -1.48 10.32 -3.48
C HIS A 7 -1.14 11.38 -2.43
N LYS A 8 -2.10 11.75 -1.58
CA LYS A 8 -1.86 12.65 -0.45
C LYS A 8 -0.84 12.04 0.51
N ASP A 9 -1.00 10.79 0.91
CA ASP A 9 -0.13 10.11 1.87
C ASP A 9 1.26 9.77 1.28
N MET A 10 1.37 9.65 -0.05
CA MET A 10 2.63 9.49 -0.78
C MET A 10 3.41 10.81 -0.95
N THR A 11 2.81 11.96 -0.65
CA THR A 11 3.50 13.24 -0.79
C THR A 11 4.54 13.37 0.32
N MET A 12 5.83 13.26 -0.04
CA MET A 12 6.94 13.32 0.90
C MET A 12 8.14 14.05 0.30
N THR A 13 8.93 14.69 1.18
CA THR A 13 10.29 15.11 0.87
C THR A 13 11.23 13.92 1.06
N PHE A 14 12.07 13.65 0.06
CA PHE A 14 13.12 12.63 0.11
C PHE A 14 14.16 13.00 1.15
N THR A 15 14.58 12.01 1.94
CA THR A 15 15.66 12.14 2.93
C THR A 15 17.04 12.01 2.30
N GLY A 16 17.13 11.32 1.16
CA GLY A 16 18.39 10.94 0.53
C GLY A 16 18.86 9.54 0.90
N ASP A 17 18.20 8.89 1.87
CA ASP A 17 18.33 7.46 2.13
C ASP A 17 17.32 6.72 1.27
N ALA A 18 17.83 5.95 0.30
CA ALA A 18 17.00 5.25 -0.68
C ALA A 18 16.11 4.18 -0.04
N ASP A 19 16.58 3.48 0.99
CA ASP A 19 15.81 2.41 1.65
C ASP A 19 14.68 3.02 2.50
N VAL A 20 14.99 4.09 3.25
CA VAL A 20 13.99 4.84 4.01
C VAL A 20 12.95 5.45 3.08
N ASP A 21 13.38 6.10 2.00
CA ASP A 21 12.48 6.76 1.07
C ASP A 21 11.61 5.75 0.30
N PHE A 22 12.17 4.58 -0.05
CA PHE A 22 11.40 3.47 -0.62
C PHE A 22 10.30 3.02 0.33
N VAL A 23 10.63 2.72 1.59
CA VAL A 23 9.65 2.23 2.57
C VAL A 23 8.58 3.28 2.88
N ARG A 24 8.98 4.56 2.99
CA ARG A 24 8.05 5.69 3.22
C ARG A 24 7.08 5.90 2.06
N GLY A 25 7.54 5.75 0.81
CA GLY A 25 6.69 5.88 -0.37
C GLY A 25 5.83 4.65 -0.65
N MET A 26 6.39 3.46 -0.43
CA MET A 26 5.74 2.20 -0.81
C MET A 26 4.67 1.75 0.18
N THR A 27 4.81 2.11 1.46
CA THR A 27 3.78 1.85 2.49
C THR A 27 2.41 2.46 2.13
N PRO A 28 2.28 3.79 1.88
CA PRO A 28 1.00 4.38 1.49
C PRO A 28 0.56 3.95 0.08
N HIS A 29 1.47 3.71 -0.87
CA HIS A 29 1.12 3.14 -2.17
C HIS A 29 0.40 1.79 -2.01
N HIS A 30 0.96 0.89 -1.20
CA HIS A 30 0.37 -0.42 -0.97
C HIS A 30 -0.97 -0.32 -0.23
N GLN A 31 -1.06 0.58 0.76
CA GLN A 31 -2.33 0.82 1.44
C GLN A 31 -3.41 1.32 0.47
N GLY A 32 -3.04 2.18 -0.49
CA GLY A 32 -3.94 2.63 -1.54
C GLY A 32 -4.47 1.48 -2.42
N ALA A 33 -3.60 0.55 -2.81
CA ALA A 33 -4.01 -0.64 -3.56
C ALA A 33 -4.94 -1.56 -2.75
N VAL A 34 -4.66 -1.77 -1.46
CA VAL A 34 -5.54 -2.51 -0.54
C VAL A 34 -6.93 -1.85 -0.46
N ASP A 35 -6.97 -0.53 -0.30
CA ASP A 35 -8.21 0.23 -0.18
C ASP A 35 -9.04 0.14 -1.49
N MET A 36 -8.39 0.20 -2.66
CA MET A 36 -9.05 0.03 -3.95
C MET A 36 -9.52 -1.41 -4.19
N ALA A 37 -8.72 -2.40 -3.80
CA ALA A 37 -9.11 -3.81 -3.88
C ALA A 37 -10.36 -4.10 -3.03
N LYS A 38 -10.46 -3.51 -1.82
CA LYS A 38 -11.66 -3.58 -0.98
C LYS A 38 -12.91 -3.01 -1.67
N VAL A 39 -12.77 -1.92 -2.44
CA VAL A 39 -13.87 -1.37 -3.26
C VAL A 39 -14.33 -2.36 -4.34
N VAL A 40 -13.40 -3.02 -5.03
CA VAL A 40 -13.74 -4.04 -6.05
C VAL A 40 -14.44 -5.24 -5.42
N LEU A 41 -14.01 -5.69 -4.24
CA LEU A 41 -14.71 -6.77 -3.52
C LEU A 41 -16.15 -6.39 -3.16
N GLN A 42 -16.36 -5.16 -2.71
CA GLN A 42 -17.66 -4.67 -2.27
C GLN A 42 -18.64 -4.38 -3.43
N TYR A 43 -18.15 -3.77 -4.52
CA TYR A 43 -19.02 -3.23 -5.57
C TYR A 43 -18.78 -3.82 -6.97
N GLY A 44 -17.65 -4.50 -7.18
CA GLY A 44 -17.33 -5.14 -8.45
C GLY A 44 -18.24 -6.32 -8.75
N LYS A 45 -18.30 -6.71 -10.03
CA LYS A 45 -19.13 -7.83 -10.52
C LYS A 45 -18.34 -8.93 -11.19
N ASP A 46 -17.14 -8.63 -11.69
CA ASP A 46 -16.27 -9.59 -12.36
C ASP A 46 -15.59 -10.53 -11.34
N PRO A 47 -15.74 -11.86 -11.47
CA PRO A 47 -15.17 -12.82 -10.53
C PRO A 47 -13.63 -12.91 -10.59
N GLU A 48 -13.02 -12.71 -11.75
CA GLU A 48 -11.56 -12.73 -11.90
C GLU A 48 -10.94 -11.51 -11.22
N LEU A 49 -11.55 -10.34 -11.38
CA LEU A 49 -11.10 -9.12 -10.69
C LEU A 49 -11.29 -9.21 -9.16
N LYS A 50 -12.34 -9.87 -8.68
CA LYS A 50 -12.50 -10.11 -7.23
C LYS A 50 -11.47 -11.09 -6.68
N LYS A 51 -11.10 -12.11 -7.46
CA LYS A 51 -10.02 -13.02 -7.09
C LYS A 51 -8.69 -12.26 -6.99
N LEU A 52 -8.36 -11.47 -8.01
CA LEU A 52 -7.16 -10.63 -8.01
C LEU A 52 -7.16 -9.66 -6.83
N ALA A 53 -8.28 -9.00 -6.53
CA ALA A 53 -8.40 -8.09 -5.39
C ALA A 53 -8.12 -8.78 -4.05
N THR A 54 -8.58 -10.02 -3.87
CA THR A 54 -8.31 -10.83 -2.67
C THR A 54 -6.81 -11.15 -2.53
N GLU A 55 -6.17 -11.51 -3.64
CA GLU A 55 -4.72 -11.79 -3.68
C GLU A 55 -3.89 -10.54 -3.38
N ILE A 56 -4.25 -9.40 -3.96
CA ILE A 56 -3.63 -8.09 -3.70
C ILE A 56 -3.73 -7.72 -2.21
N ILE A 57 -4.90 -7.86 -1.60
CA ILE A 57 -5.07 -7.54 -0.17
C ILE A 57 -4.12 -8.40 0.66
N LYS A 58 -4.10 -9.71 0.42
CA LYS A 58 -3.26 -10.63 1.19
C LYS A 58 -1.76 -10.31 1.06
N SER A 59 -1.26 -10.10 -0.16
CA SER A 59 0.17 -9.85 -0.37
C SER A 59 0.57 -8.49 0.20
N GLN A 60 -0.21 -7.45 -0.11
CA GLN A 60 0.17 -6.09 0.22
C GLN A 60 -0.02 -5.76 1.70
N GLU A 61 -0.98 -6.37 2.41
CA GLU A 61 -1.05 -6.26 3.86
C GLU A 61 0.18 -6.90 4.55
N ALA A 62 0.70 -8.00 4.01
CA ALA A 62 1.94 -8.62 4.51
C ALA A 62 3.18 -7.74 4.24
N GLU A 63 3.28 -7.15 3.05
CA GLU A 63 4.36 -6.23 2.68
C GLU A 63 4.33 -4.94 3.51
N ILE A 64 3.13 -4.39 3.78
CA ILE A 64 2.96 -3.25 4.70
C ILE A 64 3.45 -3.61 6.10
N ALA A 65 3.11 -4.79 6.61
CA ALA A 65 3.55 -5.23 7.94
C ALA A 65 5.08 -5.35 7.99
N PHE A 66 5.70 -5.93 6.96
CA PHE A 66 7.15 -5.99 6.80
C PHE A 66 7.78 -4.60 6.79
N MET A 67 7.28 -3.70 5.94
CA MET A 67 7.79 -2.33 5.79
C MET A 67 7.70 -1.53 7.10
N LYS A 68 6.59 -1.66 7.84
CA LYS A 68 6.43 -1.02 9.16
C LYS A 68 7.44 -1.57 10.18
N ALA A 69 7.64 -2.88 10.21
CA ALA A 69 8.63 -3.49 11.09
C ALA A 69 10.06 -3.09 10.73
N TRP A 70 10.37 -3.02 9.43
CA TRP A 70 11.66 -2.57 8.93
C TRP A 70 11.91 -1.11 9.31
N MET A 71 10.93 -0.22 9.11
CA MET A 71 11.05 1.21 9.46
C MET A 71 11.26 1.40 10.96
N ALA A 72 10.54 0.66 11.81
CA ALA A 72 10.71 0.71 13.26
C ALA A 72 12.12 0.26 13.71
N LYS A 73 12.74 -0.66 12.97
CA LYS A 73 14.08 -1.18 13.27
C LYS A 73 15.21 -0.28 12.73
N ASN A 74 15.04 0.28 11.54
CA ASN A 74 16.15 0.85 10.76
C ASN A 74 15.98 2.35 10.42
N GLY A 75 14.77 2.92 10.51
CA GLY A 75 14.48 4.28 10.06
C GLY A 75 14.91 5.40 11.02
N LYS A 76 16.09 5.27 11.63
CA LYS A 76 16.68 6.29 12.50
C LYS A 76 17.27 7.44 11.70
#